data_AF-A0A2T2W0K8-F1
#
_entry.id   AF-A0A2T2W0K8-F1
#
_cell.length_a   1.000
_cell.length_b   1.000
_cell.length_c   1.000
_cell.angle_alpha   90.00
_cell.angle_beta   90.00
_cell.angle_gamma   90.00
#
_symmetry.space_group_name_H-M   'P 1'
#
loop_
_entity.id
_entity.type
_entity.pdbx_description
1 polymer ?
#
loop_
_entity_poly.entity_id
_entity_poly.type
_entity_poly.pdbx_seq_one_letter_code
_entity_poly.pdbx_strand_id
1 'polypeptide(L)'
;VSLIALWGWGGAALQLGLLGLLGLGLWRWQTYVWGMPSGLIQRPTWRSLFYGPWSLVTGAMALALLNTLTLLLAGRPWGVTWGFTLWSAKLATLLGWNPTSSEFWSQESILEVLQASVFADVTSVMNFGIVLGAALAAAIAGQLTVRQPPSRRAVLAALIGGLLMGYGAWLAFGCNVGAYFSGIASTSLHGWVWIAFALLGTILGVRLRSLFQLAN
;
A
#
# COMPACT_ATOMS: atom_id res chain seq x y z
N VAL A 1 -9.78 17.61 -2.47
CA VAL A 1 -9.51 18.58 -3.56
C VAL A 1 -8.62 17.91 -4.60
N SER A 2 -9.08 17.87 -5.84
CA SER A 2 -8.32 17.28 -6.96
C SER A 2 -7.90 18.39 -7.94
N LEU A 3 -6.64 18.40 -8.35
CA LEU A 3 -6.10 19.43 -9.25
C LEU A 3 -6.76 19.38 -10.63
N ILE A 4 -7.12 18.19 -11.13
CA ILE A 4 -7.85 18.06 -12.39
C ILE A 4 -9.27 18.61 -12.28
N ALA A 5 -9.91 18.51 -11.11
CA ALA A 5 -11.24 19.08 -10.89
C ALA A 5 -11.19 20.61 -10.81
N LEU A 6 -10.10 21.19 -10.31
CA LEU A 6 -9.92 22.64 -10.22
C LEU A 6 -9.45 23.28 -11.52
N TRP A 7 -8.47 22.67 -12.19
CA TRP A 7 -7.74 23.26 -13.31
C TRP A 7 -7.78 22.43 -14.60
N GLY A 8 -8.64 21.41 -14.66
CA GLY A 8 -8.79 20.53 -15.82
C GLY A 8 -7.46 19.87 -16.21
N TRP A 9 -7.21 19.78 -17.51
CA TRP A 9 -5.95 19.26 -18.06
C TRP A 9 -4.71 20.06 -17.63
N GLY A 10 -4.86 21.34 -17.27
CA GLY A 10 -3.77 22.14 -16.70
C GLY A 10 -3.29 21.60 -15.34
N GLY A 11 -4.22 21.14 -14.49
CA GLY A 11 -3.89 20.48 -13.23
C GLY A 11 -3.18 19.14 -13.42
N ALA A 12 -3.61 18.35 -14.41
CA ALA A 12 -2.95 17.10 -14.77
C ALA A 12 -1.53 17.32 -15.33
N ALA A 13 -1.36 18.30 -16.22
CA ALA A 13 -0.07 18.66 -16.79
C ALA A 13 0.90 19.19 -15.73
N LEU A 14 0.41 20.03 -14.80
CA LEU A 14 1.20 20.50 -13.66
C LEU A 14 1.70 19.33 -12.82
N GLN A 15 0.82 18.38 -12.50
CA GLN A 15 1.22 17.21 -11.72
C GLN A 15 2.26 16.35 -12.45
N LEU A 16 2.06 16.07 -13.74
CA LEU A 16 3.03 15.31 -14.53
C LEU A 16 4.37 16.04 -14.61
N GLY A 17 4.36 17.36 -14.75
CA GLY A 17 5.55 18.21 -14.68
C GLY A 17 6.26 18.11 -13.33
N LEU A 18 5.52 18.22 -12.22
CA LEU A 18 6.06 18.06 -10.87
C LEU A 18 6.66 16.67 -10.64
N LEU A 19 5.97 15.61 -11.04
CA LEU A 19 6.48 14.24 -10.96
C LEU A 19 7.73 14.04 -11.82
N GLY A 20 7.76 14.62 -13.03
CA GLY A 20 8.92 14.60 -13.91
C GLY A 20 10.13 15.31 -13.30
N LEU A 21 9.92 16.51 -12.74
CA LEU A 21 10.97 17.27 -12.06
C LEU A 21 11.50 16.56 -10.81
N LEU A 22 10.60 16.03 -9.98
CA LEU A 22 10.98 15.23 -8.81
C LEU A 22 11.74 13.97 -9.23
N GLY A 23 11.26 13.26 -10.25
CA GLY A 23 11.93 12.07 -10.78
C GLY A 23 13.33 12.38 -11.30
N LEU A 24 13.49 13.45 -12.08
CA LEU A 24 14.80 13.90 -12.58
C LEU A 24 15.73 14.35 -11.44
N GLY A 25 15.20 15.07 -10.46
CA GLY A 25 15.94 15.52 -9.28
C GLY A 25 16.45 14.35 -8.46
N LEU A 26 15.58 13.40 -8.14
CA LEU A 26 15.92 12.16 -7.42
C LEU A 26 16.91 11.31 -8.21
N TRP A 27 16.73 11.20 -9.53
CA TRP A 27 17.66 10.46 -10.40
C TRP A 27 19.05 11.10 -10.42
N ARG A 28 19.14 12.43 -10.56
CA ARG A 28 20.43 13.14 -10.49
C ARG A 28 21.08 13.02 -9.12
N TRP A 29 20.30 13.15 -8.06
CA TRP A 29 20.81 13.03 -6.70
C TRP A 29 21.34 11.62 -6.41
N GLN A 30 20.59 10.59 -6.82
CA GLN A 30 21.01 9.21 -6.66
C GLN A 30 22.28 8.89 -7.46
N THR A 31 22.35 9.32 -8.72
CA THR A 31 23.55 9.11 -9.55
C THR A 31 24.77 9.84 -9.01
N TYR A 32 24.58 11.01 -8.39
CA TYR A 32 25.65 11.77 -7.75
C TYR A 32 26.16 11.11 -6.45
N VAL A 33 25.27 10.66 -5.56
CA VAL A 33 25.66 10.12 -4.24
C VAL A 33 26.05 8.65 -4.30
N TRP A 34 25.30 7.84 -5.05
CA TRP A 34 25.37 6.37 -5.02
C TRP A 34 25.77 5.74 -6.36
N GLY A 35 25.97 6.56 -7.40
CA GLY A 35 26.22 6.08 -8.76
C GLY A 35 24.95 5.58 -9.47
N MET A 36 25.13 5.04 -10.68
CA MET A 36 24.02 4.56 -11.51
C MET A 36 23.25 3.41 -10.82
N PRO A 37 21.93 3.52 -10.65
CA PRO A 37 21.15 2.45 -10.02
C PRO A 37 21.18 1.19 -10.88
N SER A 38 21.58 0.07 -10.30
CA SER A 38 21.46 -1.24 -10.94
C SER A 38 19.98 -1.64 -11.03
N GLY A 39 19.54 -2.13 -12.20
CA GLY A 39 18.19 -2.69 -12.34
C GLY A 39 17.05 -1.74 -12.77
N LEU A 40 17.34 -0.48 -13.15
CA LEU A 40 16.32 0.45 -13.68
C LEU A 40 15.65 -0.08 -14.94
N ILE A 41 16.45 -0.46 -15.93
CA ILE A 41 16.02 -1.03 -17.20
C ILE A 41 16.83 -2.29 -17.42
N GLN A 42 16.23 -3.45 -17.12
CA GLN A 42 16.77 -4.74 -17.50
C GLN A 42 15.93 -5.29 -18.64
N ARG A 43 16.58 -5.82 -19.69
CA ARG A 43 15.86 -6.49 -20.77
C ARG A 43 15.27 -7.79 -20.21
N PRO A 44 13.93 -7.94 -20.20
CA PRO A 44 13.33 -9.16 -19.69
C PRO A 44 13.75 -10.34 -20.56
N THR A 45 14.35 -11.34 -19.94
CA THR A 45 14.55 -12.68 -20.53
C THR A 45 13.33 -13.55 -20.20
N TRP A 46 13.02 -14.56 -21.02
CA TRP A 46 11.95 -15.53 -20.74
C TRP A 46 12.00 -16.11 -19.32
N ARG A 47 13.21 -16.42 -18.81
CA ARG A 47 13.40 -16.87 -17.42
C ARG A 47 13.10 -15.77 -16.40
N SER A 48 13.51 -14.51 -16.65
CA SER A 48 13.28 -13.41 -15.71
C SER A 48 11.80 -13.05 -15.54
N LEU A 49 10.95 -13.33 -16.55
CA LEU A 49 9.51 -13.14 -16.46
C LEU A 49 8.90 -14.03 -15.36
N PHE A 50 9.39 -15.26 -15.20
CA PHE A 50 8.87 -16.21 -14.22
C PHE A 50 9.64 -16.21 -12.89
N TYR A 51 10.97 -16.00 -12.92
CA TYR A 51 11.85 -16.19 -11.76
C TYR A 51 12.43 -14.88 -11.18
N GLY A 52 12.24 -13.75 -11.85
CA GLY A 52 12.86 -12.48 -11.45
C GLY A 52 14.39 -12.42 -11.67
N PRO A 53 15.05 -11.33 -11.24
CA PRO A 53 14.47 -10.09 -10.74
C PRO A 53 13.83 -9.26 -11.86
N TRP A 54 12.72 -8.58 -11.57
CA TRP A 54 12.10 -7.65 -12.51
C TRP A 54 12.73 -6.27 -12.38
N SER A 55 12.80 -5.53 -13.49
CA SER A 55 13.26 -4.14 -13.45
C SER A 55 12.26 -3.26 -12.69
N LEU A 56 12.75 -2.14 -12.12
CA LEU A 56 11.89 -1.19 -11.42
C LEU A 56 10.77 -0.65 -12.33
N VAL A 57 11.08 -0.42 -13.61
CA VAL A 57 10.09 0.03 -14.60
C VAL A 57 9.02 -1.03 -14.84
N THR A 58 9.42 -2.30 -14.97
CA THR A 58 8.45 -3.41 -15.13
C THR A 58 7.51 -3.51 -13.93
N GLY A 59 8.04 -3.38 -12.71
CA GLY A 59 7.23 -3.37 -11.48
C GLY A 59 6.26 -2.18 -11.45
N ALA A 60 6.73 -0.98 -11.78
CA ALA A 60 5.89 0.23 -11.81
C ALA A 60 4.76 0.11 -12.85
N MET A 61 5.08 -0.38 -14.06
CA MET A 61 4.10 -0.60 -15.12
C MET A 61 3.07 -1.68 -14.74
N ALA A 62 3.50 -2.77 -14.11
CA ALA A 62 2.60 -3.81 -13.63
C ALA A 62 1.65 -3.27 -12.54
N LEU A 63 2.15 -2.50 -11.58
CA LEU A 63 1.31 -1.86 -10.56
C LEU A 63 0.31 -0.86 -11.16
N ALA A 64 0.73 -0.06 -12.13
CA ALA A 64 -0.14 0.88 -12.85
C ALA A 64 -1.24 0.16 -13.62
N LEU A 65 -0.90 -0.92 -14.33
CA LEU A 65 -1.86 -1.75 -15.04
C LEU A 65 -2.85 -2.39 -14.06
N LEU A 66 -2.36 -3.02 -12.99
CA LEU A 66 -3.21 -3.66 -11.98
C LEU A 66 -4.16 -2.66 -11.32
N ASN A 67 -3.70 -1.49 -10.92
CA ASN A 67 -4.58 -0.46 -10.34
C ASN A 67 -5.62 0.04 -11.34
N THR A 68 -5.25 0.15 -12.63
CA THR A 68 -6.21 0.51 -13.69
C THR A 68 -7.28 -0.57 -13.85
N LEU A 69 -6.88 -1.85 -13.86
CA LEU A 69 -7.82 -2.97 -13.90
C LEU A 69 -8.72 -3.01 -12.66
N THR A 70 -8.17 -2.76 -11.46
CA THR A 70 -8.98 -2.65 -10.23
C THR A 70 -10.00 -1.53 -10.34
N LEU A 71 -9.61 -0.37 -10.86
CA LEU A 71 -10.54 0.75 -11.06
C LEU A 71 -11.66 0.38 -12.03
N LEU A 72 -11.34 -0.27 -13.14
CA LEU A 72 -12.32 -0.69 -14.15
C LEU A 72 -13.28 -1.78 -13.64
N LEU A 73 -12.78 -2.74 -12.87
CA LEU A 73 -13.57 -3.88 -12.39
C LEU A 73 -14.34 -3.56 -11.10
N ALA A 74 -13.73 -2.84 -10.16
CA ALA A 74 -14.31 -2.57 -8.84
C ALA A 74 -14.96 -1.19 -8.75
N GLY A 75 -14.82 -0.32 -9.75
CA GLY A 75 -15.33 1.05 -9.75
C GLY A 75 -14.63 1.99 -8.76
N ARG A 76 -13.58 1.52 -8.09
CA ARG A 76 -12.82 2.27 -7.08
C ARG A 76 -11.33 1.95 -7.16
N PRO A 77 -10.45 2.89 -6.80
CA PRO A 77 -9.02 2.66 -6.79
C PRO A 77 -8.62 1.55 -5.81
N TRP A 78 -7.43 0.98 -6.02
CA TRP A 78 -6.90 -0.08 -5.17
C TRP A 78 -6.78 0.39 -3.71
N GLY A 79 -7.52 -0.26 -2.81
CA GLY A 79 -7.40 -0.09 -1.37
C GLY A 79 -7.25 -1.44 -0.64
N VAL A 80 -6.51 -1.44 0.47
CA VAL A 80 -6.24 -2.66 1.28
C VAL A 80 -6.87 -2.55 2.68
N THR A 81 -6.91 -1.34 3.24
CA THR A 81 -7.30 -1.06 4.62
C THR A 81 -8.70 -1.58 4.98
N TRP A 82 -9.67 -1.40 4.09
CA TRP A 82 -11.06 -1.82 4.33
C TRP A 82 -11.20 -3.31 4.64
N GLY A 83 -10.47 -4.16 3.91
CA GLY A 83 -10.53 -5.61 4.13
C GLY A 83 -10.08 -6.00 5.53
N PHE A 84 -9.01 -5.37 6.04
CA PHE A 84 -8.56 -5.60 7.41
C PHE A 84 -9.55 -5.06 8.43
N THR A 85 -10.15 -3.89 8.20
CA THR A 85 -11.21 -3.36 9.07
C THR A 85 -12.39 -4.32 9.16
N LEU A 86 -12.85 -4.86 8.02
CA LEU A 86 -13.95 -5.82 7.98
C LEU A 86 -13.60 -7.11 8.74
N TRP A 87 -12.39 -7.64 8.57
CA TRP A 87 -11.95 -8.85 9.27
C TRP A 87 -11.85 -8.63 10.78
N SER A 88 -11.29 -7.49 11.20
CA SER A 88 -11.21 -7.11 12.61
C SER A 88 -12.59 -6.91 13.23
N ALA A 89 -13.53 -6.27 12.52
CA ALA A 89 -14.90 -6.10 12.98
C ALA A 89 -15.63 -7.45 13.14
N LYS A 90 -15.50 -8.35 12.16
CA LYS A 90 -16.04 -9.71 12.27
C LYS A 90 -15.44 -10.46 13.45
N LEU A 91 -14.12 -10.41 13.64
CA LEU A 91 -13.48 -11.01 14.80
C LEU A 91 -14.00 -10.43 16.11
N ALA A 92 -14.18 -9.11 16.19
CA ALA A 92 -14.76 -8.46 17.36
C ALA A 92 -16.20 -8.95 17.63
N THR A 93 -17.03 -9.10 16.60
CA THR A 93 -18.39 -9.64 16.76
C THR A 93 -18.40 -11.08 17.28
N LEU A 94 -17.46 -11.92 16.83
CA LEU A 94 -17.28 -13.28 17.35
C LEU A 94 -16.85 -13.30 18.82
N LEU A 95 -16.14 -12.26 19.26
CA LEU A 95 -15.74 -12.06 20.65
C LEU A 95 -16.82 -11.38 21.50
N GLY A 96 -18.02 -11.17 20.95
CA GLY A 96 -19.18 -10.62 21.67
C GLY A 96 -19.37 -9.10 21.57
N TRP A 97 -18.61 -8.40 20.72
CA TRP A 97 -18.86 -6.98 20.45
C TRP A 97 -20.13 -6.80 19.62
N ASN A 98 -20.98 -5.83 20.01
CA ASN A 98 -22.19 -5.49 19.28
C ASN A 98 -21.93 -4.33 18.30
N PRO A 99 -22.05 -4.54 16.98
CA PRO A 99 -21.87 -3.49 15.96
C PRO A 99 -22.79 -2.28 16.15
N THR A 100 -23.99 -2.47 16.68
CA THR A 100 -24.95 -1.36 16.88
C THR A 100 -24.53 -0.39 17.98
N SER A 101 -23.50 -0.72 18.77
CA SER A 101 -22.90 0.19 19.75
C SER A 101 -22.10 1.33 19.11
N SER A 102 -21.79 1.25 17.82
CA SER A 102 -21.03 2.26 17.09
C SER A 102 -21.85 2.83 15.93
N GLU A 103 -21.93 4.16 15.84
CA GLU A 103 -22.65 4.87 14.77
C GLU A 103 -22.18 4.48 13.36
N PHE A 104 -20.89 4.21 13.18
CA PHE A 104 -20.35 3.78 11.90
C PHE A 104 -20.85 2.37 11.54
N TRP A 105 -20.84 1.44 12.49
CA TRP A 105 -21.18 0.04 12.25
C TRP A 105 -22.67 -0.26 12.36
N SER A 106 -23.48 0.67 12.87
CA SER A 106 -24.93 0.55 12.94
C SER A 106 -25.64 0.88 11.62
N GLN A 107 -24.91 1.38 10.61
CA GLN A 107 -25.48 1.71 9.30
C GLN A 107 -25.90 0.42 8.58
N GLU A 108 -27.10 0.40 8.01
CA GLU A 108 -27.69 -0.78 7.37
C GLU A 108 -26.78 -1.37 6.28
N SER A 109 -26.23 -0.52 5.41
CA SER A 109 -25.30 -0.94 4.34
C SER A 109 -24.01 -1.58 4.86
N ILE A 110 -23.51 -1.15 6.03
CA ILE A 110 -22.30 -1.69 6.65
C ILE A 110 -22.63 -3.00 7.38
N LEU A 111 -23.80 -3.09 8.01
CA LEU A 111 -24.28 -4.31 8.65
C LEU A 111 -24.47 -5.45 7.64
N GLU A 112 -25.02 -5.15 6.47
CA GLU A 112 -25.15 -6.14 5.38
C GLU A 112 -23.78 -6.70 4.98
N VAL A 113 -22.78 -5.85 4.79
CA VAL A 113 -21.40 -6.26 4.48
C VAL A 113 -20.78 -7.05 5.64
N LEU A 114 -21.07 -6.66 6.89
CA LEU A 114 -20.60 -7.35 8.08
C LEU A 114 -21.23 -8.73 8.27
N GLN A 115 -22.47 -8.95 7.80
CA GLN A 115 -23.14 -10.25 7.82
C GLN A 115 -22.75 -11.13 6.61
N ALA A 116 -22.42 -10.51 5.48
CA ALA A 116 -21.98 -11.22 4.28
C ALA A 116 -20.63 -11.97 4.48
N SER A 117 -20.34 -12.93 3.62
CA SER A 117 -19.04 -13.63 3.64
C SER A 117 -17.89 -12.67 3.37
N VAL A 118 -16.71 -12.93 3.96
CA VAL A 118 -15.47 -12.20 3.61
C VAL A 118 -15.09 -12.36 2.13
N PHE A 119 -15.60 -13.39 1.45
CA PHE A 119 -15.40 -13.58 0.02
C PHE A 119 -16.39 -12.80 -0.86
N ALA A 120 -17.41 -12.17 -0.26
CA ALA A 120 -18.33 -11.29 -0.96
C ALA A 120 -17.80 -9.86 -1.09
N ASP A 121 -16.82 -9.48 -0.26
CA ASP A 121 -16.20 -8.15 -0.33
C ASP A 121 -14.97 -8.15 -1.27
N VAL A 122 -14.99 -7.25 -2.25
CA VAL A 122 -13.95 -7.12 -3.28
C VAL A 122 -12.57 -6.85 -2.67
N THR A 123 -12.49 -6.00 -1.65
CA THR A 123 -11.20 -5.63 -1.03
C THR A 123 -10.63 -6.78 -0.21
N SER A 124 -11.50 -7.52 0.49
CA SER A 124 -11.13 -8.74 1.21
C SER A 124 -10.59 -9.82 0.26
N VAL A 125 -11.28 -10.11 -0.85
CA VAL A 125 -10.79 -11.06 -1.88
C VAL A 125 -9.46 -10.60 -2.48
N MET A 126 -9.32 -9.30 -2.74
CA MET A 126 -8.06 -8.73 -3.24
C MET A 126 -6.92 -8.92 -2.23
N ASN A 127 -7.16 -8.73 -0.93
CA ASN A 127 -6.15 -8.97 0.11
C ASN A 127 -5.70 -10.43 0.15
N PHE A 128 -6.62 -11.39 0.01
CA PHE A 128 -6.26 -12.80 -0.15
C PHE A 128 -5.42 -13.02 -1.41
N GLY A 129 -5.81 -12.43 -2.55
CA GLY A 129 -5.06 -12.50 -3.80
C GLY A 129 -3.63 -11.95 -3.68
N ILE A 130 -3.43 -10.85 -2.95
CA ILE A 130 -2.09 -10.28 -2.69
C ILE A 130 -1.23 -11.25 -1.88
N VAL A 131 -1.77 -11.80 -0.78
CA VAL A 131 -1.01 -12.71 0.09
C VAL A 131 -0.67 -14.01 -0.64
N LEU A 132 -1.65 -14.63 -1.29
CA LEU A 132 -1.46 -15.88 -2.04
C LEU A 132 -0.57 -15.68 -3.27
N GLY A 133 -0.74 -14.58 -4.00
CA GLY A 133 0.09 -14.23 -5.15
C GLY A 133 1.54 -13.99 -4.75
N ALA A 134 1.79 -13.27 -3.66
CA ALA A 134 3.15 -13.07 -3.13
C ALA A 134 3.80 -14.38 -2.68
N ALA A 135 3.05 -15.26 -2.01
CA ALA A 135 3.53 -16.57 -1.60
C ALA A 135 3.86 -17.47 -2.80
N LEU A 136 3.00 -17.49 -3.81
CA LEU A 136 3.21 -18.24 -5.06
C LEU A 136 4.44 -17.71 -5.82
N ALA A 137 4.56 -16.39 -5.96
CA ALA A 137 5.72 -15.77 -6.61
C ALA A 137 7.03 -16.11 -5.88
N ALA A 138 7.04 -16.05 -4.55
CA ALA A 138 8.19 -16.46 -3.75
C ALA A 138 8.51 -17.96 -3.90
N ALA A 139 7.49 -18.83 -4.01
CA ALA A 139 7.66 -20.26 -4.21
C ALA A 139 8.27 -20.57 -5.59
N ILE A 140 7.76 -19.95 -6.65
CA ILE A 140 8.28 -20.09 -8.02
C ILE A 140 9.73 -19.60 -8.10
N ALA A 141 10.05 -18.50 -7.41
CA ALA A 141 11.41 -17.97 -7.33
C ALA A 141 12.36 -18.81 -6.45
N GLY A 142 11.87 -19.85 -5.76
CA GLY A 142 12.66 -20.65 -4.81
C GLY A 142 13.08 -19.89 -3.55
N GLN A 143 12.40 -18.78 -3.23
CA GLN A 143 12.71 -17.88 -2.11
C GLN A 143 11.70 -17.97 -0.96
N LEU A 144 10.68 -18.83 -1.07
CA LEU A 144 9.71 -19.04 -0.01
C LEU A 144 10.41 -19.65 1.21
N THR A 145 10.63 -18.82 2.22
CA THR A 145 11.29 -19.23 3.47
C THR A 145 10.48 -18.76 4.67
N VAL A 146 10.17 -19.68 5.58
CA VAL A 146 9.55 -19.34 6.86
C VAL A 146 10.67 -18.97 7.82
N ARG A 147 10.73 -17.69 8.20
CA ARG A 147 11.75 -17.16 9.11
C ARG A 147 11.15 -16.94 10.48
N GLN A 148 11.88 -17.37 11.51
CA GLN A 148 11.52 -17.05 12.90
C GLN A 148 11.81 -15.57 13.18
N PRO A 149 11.01 -14.90 14.03
CA PRO A 149 11.29 -13.52 14.41
C PRO A 149 12.64 -13.45 15.14
N PRO A 150 13.47 -12.43 14.85
CA PRO A 150 14.83 -12.37 15.37
C PRO A 150 14.89 -12.14 16.89
N SER A 151 13.84 -11.58 17.49
CA SER A 151 13.73 -11.42 18.94
C SER A 151 12.28 -11.18 19.37
N ARG A 152 11.98 -11.36 20.66
CA ARG A 152 10.68 -10.96 21.23
C ARG A 152 10.42 -9.45 21.08
N ARG A 153 11.47 -8.63 21.12
CA ARG A 153 11.38 -7.18 20.88
C ARG A 153 10.98 -6.87 19.45
N ALA A 154 11.44 -7.67 18.47
CA ALA A 154 11.03 -7.54 17.08
C ALA A 154 9.53 -7.81 16.90
N VAL A 155 9.00 -8.82 17.60
CA VAL A 155 7.56 -9.11 17.60
C VAL A 155 6.79 -7.94 18.21
N LEU A 156 7.23 -7.43 19.36
CA LEU A 156 6.61 -6.26 20.00
C LEU A 156 6.63 -5.02 19.07
N ALA A 157 7.76 -4.77 18.40
CA ALA A 157 7.89 -3.68 17.44
C ALA A 157 6.92 -3.85 16.26
N ALA A 158 6.76 -5.07 15.74
CA ALA A 158 5.82 -5.37 14.66
C ALA A 158 4.36 -5.19 15.09
N LEU A 159 4.01 -5.58 16.32
CA LEU A 159 2.65 -5.38 16.87
C LEU A 159 2.33 -3.89 17.05
N ILE A 160 3.23 -3.15 17.71
CA ILE A 160 3.05 -1.70 17.92
C ILE A 160 3.02 -0.97 16.57
N GLY A 161 3.95 -1.30 15.67
CA GLY A 161 4.02 -0.73 14.33
C GLY A 161 2.75 -1.02 13.52
N GLY A 162 2.25 -2.26 13.55
CA GLY A 162 1.02 -2.64 12.87
C GLY A 162 -0.21 -1.90 13.40
N LEU A 163 -0.33 -1.74 14.72
CA LEU A 163 -1.41 -0.96 15.34
C LEU A 163 -1.36 0.52 14.92
N LEU A 164 -0.17 1.12 14.97
CA LEU A 164 0.02 2.51 14.53
C LEU A 164 -0.26 2.69 13.04
N MET A 165 0.16 1.72 12.21
CA MET A 165 -0.13 1.72 10.77
C MET A 165 -1.63 1.62 10.49
N GLY A 166 -2.35 0.73 11.19
CA GLY A 166 -3.80 0.57 11.05
C GLY A 166 -4.56 1.81 11.50
N TYR A 167 -4.24 2.31 12.69
CA TYR A 167 -4.83 3.53 13.23
C TYR A 167 -4.57 4.75 12.33
N GLY A 168 -3.33 4.93 11.89
CA GLY A 168 -2.94 5.99 10.97
C GLY A 168 -3.63 5.88 9.61
N ALA A 169 -3.74 4.67 9.05
CA ALA A 169 -4.42 4.45 7.78
C ALA A 169 -5.92 4.77 7.85
N TRP A 170 -6.56 4.52 9.01
CA TRP A 170 -7.95 4.90 9.24
C TRP A 170 -8.12 6.43 9.32
N LEU A 171 -7.32 7.10 10.16
CA LEU A 171 -7.36 8.56 10.30
C LEU A 171 -7.02 9.30 9.00
N ALA A 172 -6.08 8.76 8.24
CA ALA A 172 -5.62 9.35 6.99
C ALA A 172 -6.45 8.90 5.79
N PHE A 173 -7.53 8.13 5.98
CA PHE A 173 -8.41 7.61 4.92
C PHE A 173 -7.68 6.86 3.79
N GLY A 174 -6.59 6.16 4.11
CA GLY A 174 -5.91 5.32 3.14
C GLY A 174 -4.51 4.84 3.56
N CYS A 175 -4.02 3.86 2.81
CA CYS A 175 -2.69 3.28 2.93
C CYS A 175 -1.76 3.76 1.80
N ASN A 176 -0.53 3.24 1.74
CA ASN A 176 0.42 3.53 0.65
C ASN A 176 -0.16 3.33 -0.76
N VAL A 177 -0.97 2.28 -0.95
CA VAL A 177 -1.54 1.99 -2.27
C VAL A 177 -2.73 2.92 -2.56
N GLY A 178 -3.64 3.09 -1.60
CA GLY A 178 -4.84 3.90 -1.80
C GLY A 178 -4.58 5.41 -1.78
N ALA A 179 -3.93 5.92 -0.73
CA ALA A 179 -3.74 7.36 -0.53
C ALA A 179 -2.54 7.90 -1.31
N TYR A 180 -1.40 7.21 -1.28
CA TYR A 180 -0.22 7.66 -2.03
C TYR A 180 -0.32 7.32 -3.51
N PHE A 181 -0.36 6.03 -3.87
CA PHE A 181 -0.30 5.64 -5.29
C PHE A 181 -1.56 6.07 -6.06
N SER A 182 -2.75 5.63 -5.66
CA SER A 182 -3.99 5.98 -6.37
C SER A 182 -4.42 7.43 -6.14
N GLY A 183 -4.15 8.00 -4.96
CA GLY A 183 -4.45 9.40 -4.66
C GLY A 183 -3.63 10.38 -5.50
N ILE A 184 -2.31 10.17 -5.63
CA ILE A 184 -1.50 10.99 -6.54
C ILE A 184 -1.91 10.72 -7.98
N ALA A 185 -2.12 9.46 -8.40
CA ALA A 185 -2.54 9.16 -9.77
C ALA A 185 -3.84 9.89 -10.19
N SER A 186 -4.77 10.12 -9.26
CA SER A 186 -6.02 10.86 -9.48
C SER A 186 -5.89 12.40 -9.32
N THR A 187 -4.67 12.91 -9.24
CA THR A 187 -4.34 14.33 -9.03
C THR A 187 -4.84 14.92 -7.70
N SER A 188 -5.00 14.08 -6.68
CA SER A 188 -5.50 14.50 -5.38
C SER A 188 -4.41 15.16 -4.54
N LEU A 189 -4.69 16.36 -4.02
CA LEU A 189 -3.83 17.04 -3.05
C LEU A 189 -3.68 16.25 -1.74
N HIS A 190 -4.69 15.46 -1.38
CA HIS A 190 -4.62 14.59 -0.21
C HIS A 190 -3.45 13.61 -0.29
N GLY A 191 -3.18 13.01 -1.47
CA GLY A 191 -2.07 12.07 -1.63
C GLY A 191 -0.70 12.72 -1.42
N TRP A 192 -0.54 13.98 -1.83
CA TRP A 192 0.69 14.75 -1.63
C TRP A 192 0.92 15.12 -0.16
N VAL A 193 -0.13 15.53 0.55
CA VAL A 193 -0.05 15.79 1.99
C VAL A 193 0.23 14.48 2.73
N TRP A 194 -0.45 13.40 2.35
CA TRP A 194 -0.30 12.07 2.93
C TRP A 194 1.15 11.59 2.85
N ILE A 195 1.80 11.66 1.67
CA ILE A 195 3.18 11.19 1.52
C ILE A 195 4.18 12.02 2.33
N ALA A 196 3.97 13.33 2.46
CA ALA A 196 4.84 14.18 3.27
C ALA A 196 4.86 13.72 4.73
N PHE A 197 3.68 13.50 5.33
CA PHE A 197 3.57 12.99 6.70
C PHE A 197 4.01 11.52 6.82
N ALA A 198 3.76 10.69 5.81
CA ALA A 198 4.23 9.31 5.80
C ALA A 198 5.76 9.23 5.78
N LEU A 199 6.45 10.11 5.04
CA LEU A 199 7.92 10.19 5.04
C LEU A 199 8.46 10.65 6.39
N LEU A 200 7.86 11.68 7.01
CA LEU A 200 8.24 12.12 8.35
C LEU A 200 8.05 11.01 9.40
N GLY A 201 6.90 10.32 9.35
CA GLY A 201 6.62 9.16 10.19
C GLY A 201 7.61 8.02 9.96
N THR A 202 8.02 7.79 8.72
CA THR A 202 9.04 6.77 8.38
C THR A 202 10.39 7.11 8.97
N ILE A 203 10.85 8.36 8.87
CA ILE A 203 12.12 8.82 9.47
C ILE A 203 12.10 8.59 10.98
N LEU A 204 10.99 8.95 11.64
CA LEU A 204 10.82 8.72 13.06
C LEU A 204 10.83 7.22 13.39
N GLY A 205 10.08 6.40 12.64
CA GLY A 205 10.02 4.94 12.81
C GLY A 205 11.39 4.27 12.69
N VAL A 206 12.21 4.67 11.70
CA VAL A 206 13.58 4.17 11.54
C VAL A 206 14.46 4.56 12.73
N ARG A 207 14.32 5.77 13.28
CA ARG A 207 15.07 6.17 14.48
C ARG A 207 14.65 5.37 15.72
N LEU A 208 13.34 5.15 15.89
CA LEU A 208 12.77 4.39 17.01
C LEU A 208 13.08 2.88 16.94
N ARG A 209 13.50 2.37 15.78
CA ARG A 209 13.91 0.96 15.59
C ARG A 209 15.02 0.52 16.56
N SER A 210 15.92 1.45 16.90
CA SER A 210 16.99 1.23 17.88
C SER A 210 16.47 0.86 19.28
N LEU A 211 15.30 1.37 19.69
CA LEU A 211 14.68 1.08 20.98
C LEU A 211 14.30 -0.41 21.12
N PHE A 212 14.05 -1.07 19.99
CA PHE A 212 13.73 -2.50 19.94
C PHE A 212 14.96 -3.38 19.69
N GLN A 213 16.16 -2.82 19.69
CA GLN A 213 17.42 -3.51 19.39
C GLN A 213 17.42 -4.21 18.02
N LEU A 214 16.75 -3.58 17.06
CA LEU A 214 16.76 -4.02 15.67
C LEU A 214 17.91 -3.30 14.95
N ALA A 215 18.71 -4.05 14.17
CA ALA A 215 19.73 -3.46 13.33
C ALA A 215 19.10 -2.57 12.24
N ASN A 216 19.82 -1.50 11.88
CA ASN A 216 19.56 -0.66 10.71
C ASN A 216 20.27 -1.21 9.48
#